data_AF-A0A2D4TJ70-F1
#
_entry.id   AF-A0A2D4TJ70-F1
#
_cell.length_a   1.000
_cell.length_b   1.000
_cell.length_c   1.000
_cell.angle_alpha   90.00
_cell.angle_beta   90.00
_cell.angle_gamma   90.00
#
_symmetry.space_group_name_H-M   'P 1'
#
loop_
_entity.id
_entity.type
_entity.pdbx_description
1 polymer ?
#
loop_
_entity_poly.entity_id
_entity_poly.type
_entity_poly.pdbx_seq_one_letter_code
_entity_poly.pdbx_strand_id
1 'polypeptide(L)'
;TYTVPYGGLIYASSAEDNITLTLSNTVKAPWYKLSQDGTGDWINKIDESPAPFGEIESKTFIYTSAKKNIQATNYSGDVKKFAEELDTFSSDLNDFYARDEDASGSLNRKSTDPSIPNHKHRLVNDIAISKGGAHSGYPVMWINFDSDSTKIAQNPLNSWTLWHEVGHNAAESPFAIDGSGEVVNNLLGLYMQDKHLKKMNRVERSLRIVKDQIEAETGNVWGAVGGGIRLLMFAQIKIWADKKFDINNWYTGSLPSWYDETEGMKGWNLFKLMHRLTRNENDAAIKLKDANKCYGQNLNVNDRFMLCTSYAAQKDFTDFFVNWNPGSQANLVPGETEPIYVGGITETGKSAVKALGLPKPTLDPISIESL
;
A
#
# COMPACT_ATOMS: atom_id res chain seq x y z
N THR A 1 33.30 -25.45 0.93
CA THR A 1 32.64 -25.85 2.19
C THR A 1 32.37 -24.60 3.00
N TYR A 2 31.14 -24.43 3.48
CA TYR A 2 30.76 -23.32 4.36
C TYR A 2 30.57 -23.84 5.78
N THR A 3 31.04 -23.08 6.77
CA THR A 3 30.75 -23.34 8.18
C THR A 3 29.93 -22.16 8.68
N VAL A 4 28.68 -22.43 9.05
CA VAL A 4 27.72 -21.41 9.48
C VAL A 4 27.49 -21.61 10.98
N PRO A 5 28.00 -20.73 11.86
CA PRO A 5 28.04 -20.98 13.31
C PRO A 5 26.65 -21.05 13.94
N TYR A 6 25.64 -20.43 13.32
CA TYR A 6 24.27 -20.37 13.82
C TYR A 6 23.29 -21.28 13.06
N GLY A 7 23.75 -21.90 11.96
CA GLY A 7 22.84 -22.46 10.96
C GLY A 7 21.97 -21.38 10.30
N GLY A 8 20.99 -21.81 9.51
CA GLY A 8 20.05 -20.92 8.83
C GLY A 8 19.40 -21.59 7.61
N LEU A 9 18.34 -20.96 7.10
CA LEU A 9 17.78 -21.33 5.80
C LEU A 9 18.79 -21.01 4.70
N ILE A 10 18.88 -21.89 3.71
CA ILE A 10 19.80 -21.73 2.57
C ILE A 10 19.01 -21.18 1.40
N TYR A 11 19.34 -19.96 0.97
CA TYR A 11 18.80 -19.36 -0.25
C TYR A 11 19.89 -19.32 -1.32
N ALA A 12 19.49 -19.57 -2.57
CA ALA A 12 20.34 -19.42 -3.73
C ALA A 12 19.91 -18.19 -4.53
N SER A 13 20.89 -17.41 -4.99
CA SER A 13 20.69 -16.30 -5.92
C SER A 13 21.66 -16.50 -7.08
N SER A 14 21.16 -16.34 -8.30
CA SER A 14 21.91 -16.50 -9.53
C SER A 14 21.40 -15.51 -10.56
N ALA A 15 22.28 -15.10 -11.48
CA ALA A 15 21.88 -14.39 -12.69
C ALA A 15 21.42 -15.35 -13.80
N GLU A 16 21.70 -16.65 -13.67
CA GLU A 16 21.28 -17.69 -14.59
C GLU A 16 19.81 -18.09 -14.34
N ASP A 17 19.06 -18.35 -15.41
CA ASP A 17 17.67 -18.78 -15.32
C ASP A 17 17.50 -20.12 -14.60
N ASN A 18 18.47 -21.03 -14.75
CA ASN A 18 18.44 -22.35 -14.14
C ASN A 18 19.81 -22.71 -13.55
N ILE A 19 19.82 -23.13 -12.29
CA ILE A 19 20.99 -23.70 -11.63
C ILE A 19 20.62 -24.99 -10.93
N THR A 20 21.53 -25.96 -10.95
CA THR A 20 21.41 -27.20 -10.17
C THR A 20 22.40 -27.14 -9.01
N LEU A 21 21.89 -27.20 -7.78
CA LEU A 21 22.70 -27.22 -6.57
C LEU A 21 22.57 -28.57 -5.87
N THR A 22 23.70 -29.19 -5.54
CA THR A 22 23.75 -30.37 -4.67
C THR A 22 24.32 -29.97 -3.32
N LEU A 23 23.47 -29.97 -2.30
CA LEU A 23 23.85 -29.66 -0.93
C LEU A 23 24.06 -30.95 -0.15
N SER A 24 25.19 -31.06 0.54
CA SER A 24 25.52 -32.17 1.44
C SER A 24 25.79 -31.64 2.84
N ASN A 25 25.59 -32.48 3.86
CA ASN A 25 25.68 -32.07 5.27
C ASN A 25 24.68 -30.96 5.67
N THR A 26 23.49 -30.99 5.08
CA THR A 26 22.37 -30.09 5.38
C THR A 26 21.17 -30.86 5.91
N VAL A 27 20.29 -30.18 6.64
CA VAL A 27 19.00 -30.74 7.09
C VAL A 27 17.84 -30.08 6.35
N LYS A 28 16.70 -30.79 6.26
CA LYS A 28 15.48 -30.23 5.68
C LYS A 28 14.82 -29.23 6.63
N ALA A 29 14.38 -28.10 6.10
CA ALA A 29 13.39 -27.24 6.72
C ALA A 29 12.02 -27.51 6.07
N PRO A 30 10.91 -27.53 6.84
CA PRO A 30 9.60 -27.70 6.25
C PRO A 30 9.35 -26.59 5.23
N TRP A 31 8.86 -26.98 4.06
CA TRP A 31 8.64 -26.05 2.96
C TRP A 31 7.40 -26.49 2.19
N TYR A 32 6.35 -25.70 2.30
CA TYR A 32 5.15 -25.82 1.49
C TYR A 32 5.28 -24.91 0.28
N LYS A 33 4.91 -25.40 -0.90
CA LYS A 33 4.93 -24.62 -2.13
C LYS A 33 3.59 -24.71 -2.86
N LEU A 34 2.99 -23.56 -3.11
CA LEU A 34 1.87 -23.41 -4.03
C LEU A 34 2.42 -23.17 -5.45
N SER A 35 2.18 -24.13 -6.32
CA SER A 35 2.56 -24.11 -7.74
C SER A 35 1.66 -23.16 -8.53
N GLN A 36 2.14 -22.74 -9.71
CA GLN A 36 1.43 -21.78 -10.56
C GLN A 36 0.08 -22.31 -11.08
N ASP A 37 -0.04 -23.62 -11.25
CA ASP A 37 -1.29 -24.31 -11.63
C ASP A 37 -2.31 -24.42 -10.47
N GLY A 38 -1.97 -23.93 -9.27
CA GLY A 38 -2.83 -23.99 -8.09
C GLY A 38 -2.75 -25.30 -7.30
N THR A 39 -1.95 -26.27 -7.76
CA THR A 39 -1.57 -27.40 -6.92
C THR A 39 -0.59 -26.94 -5.85
N GLY A 40 -0.62 -27.54 -4.66
CA GLY A 40 0.38 -27.20 -3.65
C GLY A 40 0.68 -28.38 -2.75
N ASP A 41 1.95 -28.52 -2.42
CA ASP A 41 2.47 -29.69 -1.69
C ASP A 41 3.65 -29.30 -0.79
N TRP A 42 3.90 -30.15 0.20
CA TRP A 42 5.08 -30.07 1.04
C TRP A 42 6.28 -30.66 0.30
N ILE A 43 7.17 -29.80 -0.16
CA ILE A 43 8.47 -30.21 -0.71
C ILE A 43 9.29 -30.91 0.38
N ASN A 44 9.23 -30.37 1.58
CA ASN A 44 9.78 -30.98 2.79
C ASN A 44 8.68 -31.00 3.85
N LYS A 45 8.23 -32.19 4.29
CA LYS A 45 7.15 -32.30 5.27
C LYS A 45 7.57 -31.80 6.65
N ILE A 46 6.59 -31.34 7.43
CA ILE A 46 6.81 -30.82 8.78
C ILE A 46 7.40 -31.90 9.71
N ASP A 47 6.85 -33.11 9.72
CA ASP A 47 7.27 -34.22 10.57
C ASP A 47 8.67 -34.75 10.22
N GLU A 48 9.04 -34.72 8.94
CA GLU A 48 10.34 -35.20 8.43
C GLU A 48 11.48 -34.17 8.56
N SER A 49 11.18 -32.91 8.87
CA SER A 49 12.15 -31.81 8.82
C SER A 49 12.62 -31.38 10.22
N PRO A 50 13.91 -31.52 10.59
CA PRO A 50 14.37 -31.16 11.93
C PRO A 50 14.61 -29.65 12.14
N ALA A 51 14.61 -28.82 11.10
CA ALA A 51 14.90 -27.39 11.25
C ALA A 51 13.81 -26.66 12.10
N PRO A 52 14.20 -25.64 12.89
CA PRO A 52 13.27 -24.89 13.72
C PRO A 52 12.45 -23.83 12.96
N PHE A 53 12.88 -23.49 11.73
CA PHE A 53 12.17 -22.61 10.80
C PHE A 53 11.53 -23.42 9.69
N GLY A 54 10.47 -22.89 9.09
CA GLY A 54 9.93 -23.39 7.83
C GLY A 54 9.28 -22.27 7.02
N GLU A 55 8.96 -22.59 5.77
CA GLU A 55 8.42 -21.64 4.80
C GLU A 55 7.11 -22.11 4.17
N ILE A 56 6.20 -21.16 3.96
CA ILE A 56 5.04 -21.30 3.07
C ILE A 56 5.29 -20.35 1.89
N GLU A 57 5.47 -20.90 0.71
CA GLU A 57 5.67 -20.17 -0.53
C GLU A 57 4.36 -20.15 -1.34
N SER A 58 3.77 -18.97 -1.51
CA SER A 58 2.68 -18.74 -2.45
C SER A 58 3.23 -18.37 -3.83
N LYS A 59 2.38 -18.02 -4.80
CA LYS A 59 2.84 -17.55 -6.12
C LYS A 59 3.52 -16.19 -6.04
N THR A 60 3.18 -15.38 -5.04
CA THR A 60 3.58 -13.97 -4.91
C THR A 60 4.28 -13.61 -3.60
N PHE A 61 4.27 -14.49 -2.59
CA PHE A 61 4.89 -14.29 -1.28
C PHE A 61 5.70 -15.52 -0.84
N ILE A 62 6.67 -15.29 0.03
CA ILE A 62 7.32 -16.31 0.86
C ILE A 62 7.13 -15.88 2.32
N TYR A 63 6.48 -16.73 3.10
CA TYR A 63 6.30 -16.56 4.54
C TYR A 63 7.24 -17.47 5.31
N THR A 64 8.11 -16.89 6.14
CA THR A 64 9.07 -17.59 6.98
C THR A 64 8.70 -17.41 8.45
N SER A 65 8.61 -18.50 9.21
CA SER A 65 8.26 -18.48 10.64
C SER A 65 8.82 -19.71 11.36
N ALA A 66 8.57 -19.83 12.67
CA ALA A 66 8.84 -21.05 13.39
C ALA A 66 8.08 -22.24 12.77
N LYS A 67 8.72 -23.40 12.73
CA LYS A 67 8.19 -24.67 12.21
C LYS A 67 6.82 -25.00 12.80
N LYS A 68 6.56 -24.65 14.05
CA LYS A 68 5.28 -24.96 14.71
C LYS A 68 4.14 -24.07 14.20
N ASN A 69 4.40 -22.78 13.89
CA ASN A 69 3.36 -21.86 13.39
C ASN A 69 2.75 -22.32 12.07
N ILE A 70 3.55 -22.91 11.19
CA ILE A 70 3.12 -23.41 9.87
C ILE A 70 2.31 -24.71 9.93
N GLN A 71 2.03 -25.23 11.14
CA GLN A 71 0.93 -26.18 11.33
C GLN A 71 -0.46 -25.53 11.15
N ALA A 72 -0.51 -24.19 11.17
CA ALA A 72 -1.65 -23.39 10.75
C ALA A 72 -3.00 -23.82 11.36
N THR A 73 -3.04 -24.06 12.68
CA THR A 73 -4.27 -24.55 13.33
C THR A 73 -5.43 -23.55 13.28
N ASN A 74 -5.14 -22.25 13.19
CA ASN A 74 -6.11 -21.21 12.90
C ASN A 74 -6.63 -21.20 11.45
N TYR A 75 -6.03 -22.01 10.59
CA TYR A 75 -6.48 -22.35 9.24
C TYR A 75 -6.93 -23.82 9.15
N SER A 76 -7.21 -24.49 10.28
CA SER A 76 -7.55 -25.93 10.31
C SER A 76 -6.47 -26.84 9.70
N GLY A 77 -5.20 -26.40 9.70
CA GLY A 77 -4.09 -27.09 9.05
C GLY A 77 -3.95 -26.78 7.55
N ASP A 78 -4.83 -25.97 6.98
CA ASP A 78 -4.85 -25.64 5.56
C ASP A 78 -3.87 -24.50 5.21
N VAL A 79 -2.60 -24.87 5.04
CA VAL A 79 -1.55 -23.94 4.57
C VAL A 79 -1.77 -23.47 3.14
N LYS A 80 -2.53 -24.21 2.31
CA LYS A 80 -2.88 -23.81 0.94
C LYS A 80 -3.76 -22.58 0.98
N LYS A 81 -4.78 -22.58 1.83
CA LYS A 81 -5.66 -21.43 2.03
C LYS A 81 -4.90 -20.17 2.44
N PHE A 82 -3.96 -20.28 3.39
CA PHE A 82 -3.11 -19.14 3.76
C PHE A 82 -2.26 -18.63 2.60
N ALA A 83 -1.68 -19.52 1.78
CA ALA A 83 -0.93 -19.14 0.59
C ALA A 83 -1.81 -18.46 -0.48
N GLU A 84 -3.03 -18.95 -0.71
CA GLU A 84 -4.00 -18.34 -1.63
C GLU A 84 -4.49 -16.97 -1.14
N GLU A 85 -4.64 -16.79 0.17
CA GLU A 85 -4.96 -15.48 0.76
C GLU A 85 -3.80 -14.47 0.59
N LEU A 86 -2.54 -14.92 0.65
CA LEU A 86 -1.39 -14.06 0.28
C LEU A 86 -1.40 -13.66 -1.20
N ASP A 87 -1.76 -14.59 -2.09
CA ASP A 87 -1.89 -14.28 -3.52
C ASP A 87 -3.07 -13.34 -3.80
N THR A 88 -4.17 -13.47 -3.06
CA THR A 88 -5.30 -12.52 -3.08
C THR A 88 -4.85 -11.14 -2.62
N PHE A 89 -4.11 -11.06 -1.51
CA PHE A 89 -3.53 -9.82 -1.01
C PHE A 89 -2.62 -9.14 -2.06
N SER A 90 -1.78 -9.92 -2.74
CA SER A 90 -0.94 -9.42 -3.84
C SER A 90 -1.75 -8.90 -5.03
N SER A 91 -2.85 -9.58 -5.40
CA SER A 91 -3.71 -9.13 -6.49
C SER A 91 -4.35 -7.79 -6.14
N ASP A 92 -4.87 -7.67 -4.93
CA ASP A 92 -5.52 -6.45 -4.44
C ASP A 92 -4.55 -5.27 -4.33
N LEU A 93 -3.30 -5.54 -3.94
CA LEU A 93 -2.22 -4.56 -4.00
C LEU A 93 -2.06 -4.03 -5.43
N ASN A 94 -1.91 -4.91 -6.42
CA ASN A 94 -1.77 -4.51 -7.82
C ASN A 94 -3.00 -3.73 -8.33
N ASP A 95 -4.21 -4.15 -7.95
CA ASP A 95 -5.46 -3.46 -8.29
C ASP A 95 -5.49 -2.03 -7.73
N PHE A 96 -5.14 -1.85 -6.45
CA PHE A 96 -5.12 -0.53 -5.80
C PHE A 96 -4.16 0.43 -6.50
N TYR A 97 -3.00 -0.06 -6.91
CA TYR A 97 -2.04 0.73 -7.67
C TYR A 97 -2.32 0.77 -9.18
N ALA A 98 -3.40 0.15 -9.68
CA ALA A 98 -3.73 0.07 -11.11
C ALA A 98 -2.58 -0.48 -11.97
N ARG A 99 -1.93 -1.54 -11.48
CA ARG A 99 -0.83 -2.26 -12.15
C ARG A 99 -1.35 -3.57 -12.74
N ASP A 100 -1.22 -3.72 -14.04
CA ASP A 100 -1.84 -4.80 -14.81
C ASP A 100 -0.89 -5.51 -15.78
N GLU A 101 0.30 -4.96 -16.00
CA GLU A 101 1.28 -5.56 -16.88
C GLU A 101 2.07 -6.67 -16.16
N ASP A 102 2.36 -7.75 -16.87
CA ASP A 102 3.17 -8.88 -16.40
C ASP A 102 4.68 -8.57 -16.50
N ALA A 103 5.52 -9.61 -16.49
CA ALA A 103 6.96 -9.51 -16.67
C ALA A 103 7.42 -8.67 -17.89
N SER A 104 6.61 -8.60 -18.95
CA SER A 104 6.88 -7.84 -20.18
C SER A 104 6.55 -6.34 -20.08
N GLY A 105 5.84 -5.95 -19.00
CA GLY A 105 5.47 -4.58 -18.72
C GLY A 105 6.63 -3.65 -18.38
N SER A 106 6.45 -2.36 -18.66
CA SER A 106 7.45 -1.32 -18.37
C SER A 106 6.88 -0.11 -17.61
N LEU A 107 5.59 0.18 -17.77
CA LEU A 107 4.97 1.37 -17.20
C LEU A 107 4.07 1.03 -16.00
N ASN A 108 3.32 -0.07 -16.12
CA ASN A 108 2.32 -0.49 -15.14
C ASN A 108 2.51 -1.94 -14.71
N ARG A 109 3.76 -2.41 -14.74
CA ARG A 109 4.15 -3.73 -14.25
C ARG A 109 3.71 -3.95 -12.81
N LYS A 110 3.10 -5.08 -12.53
CA LYS A 110 2.73 -5.53 -11.19
C LYS A 110 3.95 -5.60 -10.27
N SER A 111 3.74 -5.30 -8.98
CA SER A 111 4.80 -5.38 -7.96
C SER A 111 5.25 -6.84 -7.76
N THR A 112 4.26 -7.71 -7.66
CA THR A 112 4.40 -9.17 -7.57
C THR A 112 3.33 -9.82 -8.43
N ASP A 113 3.69 -10.88 -9.16
CA ASP A 113 2.78 -11.63 -10.02
C ASP A 113 3.37 -13.04 -10.29
N PRO A 114 2.53 -14.07 -10.49
CA PRO A 114 2.94 -15.39 -10.98
C PRO A 114 4.01 -15.42 -12.08
N SER A 115 3.96 -14.47 -13.02
CA SER A 115 4.89 -14.35 -14.15
C SER A 115 6.29 -13.83 -13.77
N ILE A 116 6.45 -13.24 -12.59
CA ILE A 116 7.72 -12.72 -12.05
C ILE A 116 8.09 -13.42 -10.72
N PRO A 117 8.33 -14.75 -10.73
CA PRO A 117 8.51 -15.53 -9.51
C PRO A 117 9.72 -15.12 -8.66
N ASN A 118 10.68 -14.38 -9.23
CA ASN A 118 11.85 -13.85 -8.51
C ASN A 118 11.55 -12.56 -7.73
N HIS A 119 10.36 -11.97 -7.91
CA HIS A 119 9.97 -10.71 -7.27
C HIS A 119 9.09 -10.92 -6.04
N LYS A 120 8.78 -12.18 -5.65
CA LYS A 120 7.91 -12.49 -4.51
C LYS A 120 8.28 -11.69 -3.27
N HIS A 121 7.29 -11.09 -2.62
CA HIS A 121 7.49 -10.44 -1.34
C HIS A 121 7.93 -11.46 -0.29
N ARG A 122 8.78 -11.04 0.66
CA ARG A 122 9.18 -11.88 1.79
C ARG A 122 8.59 -11.32 3.08
N LEU A 123 7.93 -12.19 3.83
CA LEU A 123 7.36 -11.90 5.14
C LEU A 123 8.01 -12.84 6.15
N VAL A 124 8.68 -12.28 7.16
CA VAL A 124 9.47 -13.06 8.12
C VAL A 124 9.02 -12.73 9.54
N ASN A 125 8.61 -13.74 10.29
CA ASN A 125 8.51 -13.62 11.74
C ASN A 125 9.85 -14.08 12.34
N ASP A 126 10.53 -13.21 13.08
CA ASP A 126 11.80 -13.52 13.73
C ASP A 126 11.99 -12.68 15.00
N ILE A 127 12.60 -13.26 16.03
CA ILE A 127 13.03 -12.54 17.25
C ILE A 127 14.16 -11.56 16.89
N ALA A 128 15.01 -11.90 15.93
CA ALA A 128 16.13 -11.09 15.46
C ALA A 128 15.72 -10.04 14.42
N ILE A 129 14.63 -9.30 14.70
CA ILE A 129 14.19 -8.18 13.87
C ILE A 129 15.19 -7.01 13.93
N SER A 130 15.38 -6.30 12.81
CA SER A 130 16.37 -5.22 12.74
C SER A 130 15.96 -3.95 13.49
N LYS A 131 14.64 -3.68 13.63
CA LYS A 131 14.11 -2.48 14.27
C LYS A 131 12.64 -2.67 14.65
N GLY A 132 12.26 -2.12 15.81
CA GLY A 132 10.85 -1.95 16.20
C GLY A 132 10.11 -3.26 16.44
N GLY A 133 8.78 -3.20 16.39
CA GLY A 133 7.92 -4.37 16.51
C GLY A 133 7.72 -5.07 15.16
N ALA A 134 7.53 -4.29 14.08
CA ALA A 134 7.49 -4.71 12.69
C ALA A 134 8.21 -3.65 11.83
N HIS A 135 8.67 -4.03 10.64
CA HIS A 135 9.15 -3.08 9.64
C HIS A 135 9.01 -3.61 8.21
N SER A 136 8.92 -2.67 7.27
CA SER A 136 8.94 -2.88 5.83
C SER A 136 10.33 -3.18 5.29
N GLY A 137 10.41 -3.54 4.00
CA GLY A 137 11.65 -3.93 3.33
C GLY A 137 11.53 -5.28 2.62
N TYR A 138 12.70 -5.83 2.28
CA TYR A 138 12.84 -7.16 1.69
C TYR A 138 13.81 -7.98 2.52
N PRO A 139 13.35 -8.60 3.63
CA PRO A 139 11.96 -8.91 3.96
C PRO A 139 11.19 -7.82 4.73
N VAL A 140 9.85 -7.91 4.69
CA VAL A 140 8.96 -7.40 5.73
C VAL A 140 9.14 -8.28 6.96
N MET A 141 9.43 -7.69 8.12
CA MET A 141 9.73 -8.44 9.35
C MET A 141 8.75 -8.13 10.47
N TRP A 142 8.47 -9.13 11.32
CA TRP A 142 7.69 -8.99 12.54
C TRP A 142 8.32 -9.76 13.70
N ILE A 143 8.34 -9.18 14.90
CA ILE A 143 8.95 -9.81 16.09
C ILE A 143 8.21 -11.05 16.62
N ASN A 144 7.01 -11.33 16.10
CA ASN A 144 6.10 -12.38 16.59
C ASN A 144 6.52 -13.80 16.16
N PHE A 145 7.79 -14.15 16.34
CA PHE A 145 8.25 -15.52 16.25
C PHE A 145 7.92 -16.26 17.56
N ASP A 146 7.11 -17.30 17.45
CA ASP A 146 6.65 -18.10 18.58
C ASP A 146 6.83 -19.59 18.26
N SER A 147 7.85 -20.21 18.84
CA SER A 147 8.19 -21.62 18.66
C SER A 147 7.19 -22.58 19.30
N ASP A 148 6.32 -22.10 20.19
CA ASP A 148 5.35 -22.90 20.93
C ASP A 148 3.92 -22.80 20.37
N SER A 149 3.64 -21.77 19.56
CA SER A 149 2.35 -21.62 18.89
C SER A 149 2.23 -22.47 17.62
N THR A 150 1.05 -23.07 17.43
CA THR A 150 0.67 -23.77 16.19
C THR A 150 -0.11 -22.89 15.21
N LYS A 151 -0.28 -21.60 15.53
CA LYS A 151 -1.04 -20.64 14.75
C LYS A 151 -0.11 -19.79 13.89
N ILE A 152 -0.56 -19.45 12.69
CA ILE A 152 0.05 -18.39 11.89
C ILE A 152 -0.35 -17.04 12.50
N ALA A 153 0.62 -16.18 12.76
CA ALA A 153 0.39 -14.89 13.44
C ALA A 153 -0.32 -13.86 12.56
N GLN A 154 -0.33 -14.06 11.24
CA GLN A 154 -0.85 -13.12 10.25
C GLN A 154 -2.10 -13.67 9.56
N ASN A 155 -3.02 -12.77 9.22
CA ASN A 155 -4.13 -13.03 8.31
C ASN A 155 -3.98 -12.09 7.10
N PRO A 156 -3.65 -12.60 5.89
CA PRO A 156 -3.39 -11.75 4.73
C PRO A 156 -4.54 -10.81 4.36
N LEU A 157 -5.78 -11.20 4.65
CA LEU A 157 -7.00 -10.46 4.33
C LEU A 157 -7.63 -9.78 5.56
N ASN A 158 -6.95 -9.80 6.72
CA ASN A 158 -7.38 -9.07 7.92
C ASN A 158 -6.20 -8.75 8.86
N SER A 159 -5.13 -8.14 8.32
CA SER A 159 -3.97 -7.75 9.12
C SER A 159 -3.51 -6.33 8.79
N TRP A 160 -3.85 -5.39 9.66
CA TRP A 160 -3.40 -3.99 9.53
C TRP A 160 -1.88 -3.90 9.45
N THR A 161 -1.16 -4.65 10.29
CA THR A 161 0.32 -4.63 10.30
C THR A 161 0.88 -5.11 8.98
N LEU A 162 0.40 -6.22 8.42
CA LEU A 162 0.88 -6.69 7.13
C LEU A 162 0.64 -5.65 6.02
N TRP A 163 -0.58 -5.10 5.96
CA TRP A 163 -0.94 -4.11 4.96
C TRP A 163 -0.13 -2.82 5.10
N HIS A 164 0.15 -2.39 6.33
CA HIS A 164 0.95 -1.21 6.64
C HIS A 164 2.40 -1.37 6.17
N GLU A 165 3.04 -2.51 6.48
CA GLU A 165 4.45 -2.74 6.11
C GLU A 165 4.63 -2.98 4.62
N VAL A 166 3.72 -3.70 3.97
CA VAL A 166 3.75 -3.83 2.49
C VAL A 166 3.37 -2.52 1.82
N GLY A 167 2.49 -1.72 2.44
CA GLY A 167 2.17 -0.37 2.00
C GLY A 167 3.39 0.55 1.94
N HIS A 168 4.36 0.41 2.84
CA HIS A 168 5.63 1.16 2.74
C HIS A 168 6.44 0.76 1.51
N ASN A 169 6.49 -0.54 1.17
CA ASN A 169 7.20 -1.02 -0.02
C ASN A 169 6.57 -0.54 -1.33
N ALA A 170 5.26 -0.25 -1.32
CA ALA A 170 4.48 0.08 -2.52
C ALA A 170 4.11 1.56 -2.63
N ALA A 171 4.26 2.36 -1.56
CA ALA A 171 3.92 3.77 -1.54
C ALA A 171 4.62 4.53 -2.67
N GLU A 172 3.84 5.24 -3.49
CA GLU A 172 4.35 5.96 -4.65
C GLU A 172 3.57 7.25 -4.91
N SER A 173 4.07 8.03 -5.86
CA SER A 173 3.38 9.23 -6.36
C SER A 173 2.01 8.89 -6.95
N PRO A 174 1.04 9.81 -6.88
CA PRO A 174 1.18 11.20 -6.40
C PRO A 174 0.99 11.38 -4.89
N PHE A 175 0.67 10.31 -4.16
CA PHE A 175 0.30 10.41 -2.73
C PHE A 175 1.50 10.45 -1.78
N ALA A 176 2.67 9.97 -2.22
CA ALA A 176 3.91 10.10 -1.48
C ALA A 176 4.42 11.56 -1.54
N ILE A 177 4.07 12.32 -0.51
CA ILE A 177 4.33 13.76 -0.37
C ILE A 177 5.15 14.04 0.90
N ASP A 178 5.54 15.30 1.12
CA ASP A 178 6.40 15.63 2.26
C ASP A 178 5.71 15.32 3.59
N GLY A 179 6.41 14.61 4.48
CA GLY A 179 5.88 14.22 5.79
C GLY A 179 4.81 13.12 5.76
N SER A 180 4.60 12.43 4.63
CA SER A 180 3.58 11.37 4.48
C SER A 180 4.09 9.94 4.72
N GLY A 181 5.35 9.72 5.13
CA GLY A 181 5.96 8.39 5.17
C GLY A 181 5.17 7.34 5.96
N GLU A 182 4.58 7.73 7.09
CA GLU A 182 3.70 6.91 7.95
C GLU A 182 2.20 7.18 7.72
N VAL A 183 1.87 7.76 6.56
CA VAL A 183 0.51 8.14 6.18
C VAL A 183 0.13 7.45 4.87
N VAL A 184 0.94 7.62 3.83
CA VAL A 184 0.65 7.12 2.47
C VAL A 184 0.66 5.60 2.40
N ASN A 185 1.51 4.94 3.18
CA ASN A 185 1.54 3.48 3.30
C ASN A 185 0.21 2.92 3.82
N ASN A 186 -0.51 3.69 4.64
CA ASN A 186 -1.81 3.30 5.17
C ASN A 186 -2.94 3.37 4.14
N LEU A 187 -2.74 3.95 2.95
CA LEU A 187 -3.77 3.93 1.90
C LEU A 187 -4.09 2.51 1.45
N LEU A 188 -3.07 1.66 1.29
CA LEU A 188 -3.26 0.24 1.05
C LEU A 188 -4.04 -0.39 2.21
N GLY A 189 -3.65 -0.12 3.46
CA GLY A 189 -4.37 -0.63 4.64
C GLY A 189 -5.85 -0.23 4.67
N LEU A 190 -6.19 1.01 4.32
CA LEU A 190 -7.57 1.46 4.21
C LEU A 190 -8.31 0.77 3.07
N TYR A 191 -7.68 0.63 1.89
CA TYR A 191 -8.26 -0.10 0.76
C TYR A 191 -8.59 -1.55 1.13
N MET A 192 -7.68 -2.24 1.84
CA MET A 192 -7.91 -3.61 2.28
C MET A 192 -8.99 -3.73 3.35
N GLN A 193 -9.04 -2.78 4.30
CA GLN A 193 -10.14 -2.70 5.26
C GLN A 193 -11.50 -2.53 4.56
N ASP A 194 -11.56 -1.67 3.55
CA ASP A 194 -12.80 -1.44 2.81
C ASP A 194 -13.22 -2.65 1.98
N LYS A 195 -12.27 -3.25 1.24
CA LYS A 195 -12.52 -4.40 0.37
C LYS A 195 -12.95 -5.64 1.15
N HIS A 196 -12.20 -5.99 2.21
CA HIS A 196 -12.36 -7.25 2.95
C HIS A 196 -13.21 -7.12 4.20
N LEU A 197 -13.20 -5.97 4.86
CA LEU A 197 -13.96 -5.73 6.09
C LEU A 197 -15.17 -4.80 5.88
N LYS A 198 -15.40 -4.35 4.64
CA LYS A 198 -16.53 -3.49 4.22
C LYS A 198 -16.56 -2.12 4.88
N LYS A 199 -15.46 -1.71 5.51
CA LYS A 199 -15.38 -0.47 6.26
C LYS A 199 -13.95 -0.06 6.57
N MET A 200 -13.64 1.22 6.36
CA MET A 200 -12.36 1.83 6.76
C MET A 200 -12.29 2.08 8.30
N ASN A 201 -12.27 1.01 9.09
CA ASN A 201 -12.31 1.06 10.56
C ASN A 201 -11.22 1.92 11.20
N ARG A 202 -10.05 2.05 10.57
CA ARG A 202 -8.93 2.85 11.10
C ARG A 202 -9.27 4.33 11.26
N VAL A 203 -10.09 4.88 10.38
CA VAL A 203 -10.38 6.32 10.32
C VAL A 203 -11.75 6.69 10.87
N GLU A 204 -12.67 5.72 11.04
CA GLU A 204 -14.07 5.97 11.42
C GLU A 204 -14.22 6.89 12.64
N ARG A 205 -13.52 6.57 13.73
CA ARG A 205 -13.67 7.32 14.98
C ARG A 205 -13.12 8.73 14.87
N SER A 206 -11.98 8.88 14.20
CA SER A 206 -11.27 10.15 14.07
C SER A 206 -11.93 11.09 13.05
N LEU A 207 -12.66 10.56 12.06
CA LEU A 207 -13.48 11.37 11.15
C LEU A 207 -14.51 12.23 11.90
N ARG A 208 -15.08 11.71 13.01
CA ARG A 208 -16.10 12.43 13.80
C ARG A 208 -15.59 13.70 14.47
N ILE A 209 -14.27 13.84 14.62
CA ILE A 209 -13.62 14.98 15.26
C ILE A 209 -12.74 15.76 14.27
N VAL A 210 -12.75 15.39 12.98
CA VAL A 210 -11.84 15.99 11.99
C VAL A 210 -12.12 17.48 11.80
N LYS A 211 -13.40 17.87 11.88
CA LYS A 211 -13.81 19.27 11.76
C LYS A 211 -13.20 20.12 12.88
N ASP A 212 -13.33 19.68 14.13
CA ASP A 212 -12.76 20.38 15.29
C ASP A 212 -11.23 20.51 15.16
N GLN A 213 -10.56 19.48 14.62
CA GLN A 213 -9.11 19.52 14.36
C GLN A 213 -8.74 20.53 13.27
N ILE A 214 -9.51 20.56 12.18
CA ILE A 214 -9.27 21.51 11.07
C ILE A 214 -9.50 22.95 11.54
N GLU A 215 -10.55 23.20 12.32
CA GLU A 215 -10.86 24.52 12.86
C GLU A 215 -9.79 24.98 13.86
N ALA A 216 -9.30 24.08 14.73
CA ALA A 216 -8.24 24.38 15.69
C ALA A 216 -6.90 24.73 15.02
N GLU A 217 -6.56 24.04 13.93
CA GLU A 217 -5.26 24.15 13.25
C GLU A 217 -5.37 24.82 11.88
N THR A 218 -6.30 25.78 11.74
CA THR A 218 -6.71 26.36 10.45
C THR A 218 -5.52 26.76 9.58
N GLY A 219 -5.42 26.14 8.40
CA GLY A 219 -4.38 26.40 7.40
C GLY A 219 -3.04 25.69 7.62
N ASN A 220 -2.89 24.92 8.71
CA ASN A 220 -1.64 24.24 9.07
C ASN A 220 -1.85 22.82 9.63
N VAL A 221 -3.03 22.24 9.42
CA VAL A 221 -3.46 20.96 10.01
C VAL A 221 -2.41 19.88 9.82
N TRP A 222 -1.87 19.71 8.60
CA TRP A 222 -0.86 18.70 8.31
C TRP A 222 0.39 18.86 9.18
N GLY A 223 0.94 20.06 9.30
CA GLY A 223 2.12 20.35 10.12
C GLY A 223 1.86 20.16 11.61
N ALA A 224 0.65 20.45 12.07
CA ALA A 224 0.26 20.43 13.48
C ALA A 224 -0.04 19.02 14.02
N VAL A 225 -0.54 18.11 13.18
CA VAL A 225 -1.08 16.82 13.62
C VAL A 225 -0.21 15.62 13.27
N GLY A 226 -0.39 14.52 14.01
CA GLY A 226 0.28 13.24 13.74
C GLY A 226 -0.29 12.46 12.55
N GLY A 227 0.43 11.43 12.11
CA GLY A 227 0.11 10.67 10.89
C GLY A 227 -1.30 10.07 10.85
N GLY A 228 -1.86 9.68 12.01
CA GLY A 228 -3.23 9.15 12.09
C GLY A 228 -4.31 10.17 11.70
N ILE A 229 -4.12 11.46 12.00
CA ILE A 229 -5.03 12.53 11.59
C ILE A 229 -4.75 12.96 10.16
N ARG A 230 -3.48 13.02 9.74
CA ARG A 230 -3.10 13.27 8.33
C ARG A 230 -3.76 12.28 7.36
N LEU A 231 -3.96 11.03 7.78
CA LEU A 231 -4.64 10.00 7.00
C LEU A 231 -6.09 10.36 6.66
N LEU A 232 -6.75 11.18 7.50
CA LEU A 232 -8.13 11.60 7.29
C LEU A 232 -8.30 12.47 6.04
N MET A 233 -7.28 13.24 5.66
CA MET A 233 -7.28 14.00 4.39
C MET A 233 -7.56 13.06 3.21
N PHE A 234 -6.84 11.93 3.14
CA PHE A 234 -7.04 10.95 2.06
C PHE A 234 -8.38 10.23 2.19
N ALA A 235 -8.82 9.93 3.42
CA ALA A 235 -10.16 9.36 3.65
C ALA A 235 -11.27 10.29 3.15
N GLN A 236 -11.17 11.60 3.39
CA GLN A 236 -12.12 12.60 2.90
C GLN A 236 -12.14 12.65 1.36
N ILE A 237 -10.97 12.60 0.69
CA ILE A 237 -10.89 12.51 -0.77
C ILE A 237 -11.60 11.24 -1.27
N LYS A 238 -11.33 10.08 -0.65
CA LYS A 238 -11.96 8.80 -1.01
C LYS A 238 -13.48 8.85 -0.84
N ILE A 239 -13.98 9.32 0.30
CA ILE A 239 -15.43 9.38 0.59
C ILE A 239 -16.12 10.39 -0.33
N TRP A 240 -15.46 11.51 -0.63
CA TRP A 240 -15.95 12.45 -1.64
C TRP A 240 -16.06 11.78 -3.00
N ALA A 241 -15.02 11.06 -3.42
CA ALA A 241 -14.99 10.36 -4.70
C ALA A 241 -16.09 9.29 -4.78
N ASP A 242 -16.33 8.55 -3.69
CA ASP A 242 -17.42 7.57 -3.64
C ASP A 242 -18.80 8.20 -3.88
N LYS A 243 -18.99 9.48 -3.50
CA LYS A 243 -20.27 10.19 -3.66
C LYS A 243 -20.37 10.99 -4.96
N LYS A 244 -19.25 11.44 -5.52
CA LYS A 244 -19.22 12.51 -6.54
C LYS A 244 -18.36 12.21 -7.77
N PHE A 245 -17.43 11.27 -7.68
CA PHE A 245 -16.55 10.90 -8.79
C PHE A 245 -17.14 9.74 -9.58
N ASP A 246 -17.00 9.81 -10.90
CA ASP A 246 -17.43 8.76 -11.82
C ASP A 246 -16.31 8.51 -12.82
N ILE A 247 -15.69 7.33 -12.71
CA ILE A 247 -14.55 6.92 -13.52
C ILE A 247 -14.91 6.75 -15.00
N ASN A 248 -16.18 6.50 -15.32
CA ASN A 248 -16.64 6.36 -16.71
C ASN A 248 -16.46 7.66 -17.50
N ASN A 249 -16.32 8.80 -16.84
CA ASN A 249 -15.99 10.05 -17.53
C ASN A 249 -14.59 10.04 -18.16
N TRP A 250 -13.69 9.16 -17.71
CA TRP A 250 -12.31 9.03 -18.20
C TRP A 250 -12.12 7.91 -19.22
N TYR A 251 -13.15 7.12 -19.51
CA TYR A 251 -13.07 5.98 -20.43
C TYR A 251 -14.27 5.97 -21.38
N THR A 252 -14.09 5.55 -22.63
CA THR A 252 -15.19 5.49 -23.62
C THR A 252 -15.71 4.08 -23.89
N GLY A 253 -15.11 3.07 -23.26
CA GLY A 253 -15.43 1.66 -23.43
C GLY A 253 -15.51 0.93 -22.09
N SER A 254 -15.24 -0.37 -22.10
CA SER A 254 -15.19 -1.16 -20.87
C SER A 254 -14.09 -0.63 -19.95
N LEU A 255 -14.44 -0.43 -18.68
CA LEU A 255 -13.47 -0.11 -17.66
C LEU A 255 -12.48 -1.28 -17.50
N PRO A 256 -11.18 -0.98 -17.32
CA PRO A 256 -10.23 -1.98 -16.86
C PRO A 256 -10.70 -2.71 -15.60
N SER A 257 -10.36 -3.99 -15.48
CA SER A 257 -10.91 -4.88 -14.43
C SER A 257 -10.52 -4.52 -13.00
N TRP A 258 -9.48 -3.70 -12.82
CA TRP A 258 -9.07 -3.22 -11.50
C TRP A 258 -9.91 -2.03 -11.01
N TYR A 259 -10.79 -1.44 -11.82
CA TYR A 259 -11.80 -0.52 -11.31
C TYR A 259 -12.98 -1.28 -10.72
N ASP A 260 -13.54 -0.76 -9.63
CA ASP A 260 -14.66 -1.39 -8.92
C ASP A 260 -15.78 -0.37 -8.75
N GLU A 261 -16.91 -0.60 -9.40
CA GLU A 261 -18.06 0.33 -9.39
C GLU A 261 -19.05 0.02 -8.25
N THR A 262 -18.73 -0.93 -7.36
CA THR A 262 -19.55 -1.19 -6.17
C THR A 262 -19.53 0.00 -5.21
N GLU A 263 -20.68 0.27 -4.58
CA GLU A 263 -20.81 1.32 -3.57
C GLU A 263 -19.84 1.06 -2.40
N GLY A 264 -19.16 2.10 -1.93
CA GLY A 264 -18.06 2.01 -0.99
C GLY A 264 -16.70 1.80 -1.67
N MET A 265 -16.61 1.03 -2.77
CA MET A 265 -15.34 0.79 -3.44
C MET A 265 -15.02 1.78 -4.55
N LYS A 266 -16.04 2.32 -5.22
CA LYS A 266 -15.84 3.23 -6.38
C LYS A 266 -15.11 4.52 -6.06
N GLY A 267 -15.12 4.98 -4.81
CA GLY A 267 -14.27 6.10 -4.38
C GLY A 267 -12.77 5.84 -4.58
N TRP A 268 -12.33 4.59 -4.51
CA TRP A 268 -10.94 4.20 -4.78
C TRP A 268 -10.57 4.31 -6.27
N ASN A 269 -11.53 4.40 -7.18
CA ASN A 269 -11.26 4.56 -8.62
C ASN A 269 -10.57 5.89 -8.92
N LEU A 270 -10.81 6.94 -8.12
CA LEU A 270 -10.05 8.18 -8.21
C LEU A 270 -8.56 7.96 -7.90
N PHE A 271 -8.26 7.18 -6.85
CA PHE A 271 -6.88 6.89 -6.45
C PHE A 271 -6.14 6.06 -7.50
N LYS A 272 -6.81 5.02 -8.01
CA LYS A 272 -6.33 4.17 -9.10
C LYS A 272 -6.05 4.99 -10.37
N LEU A 273 -6.95 5.90 -10.74
CA LEU A 273 -6.76 6.80 -11.87
C LEU A 273 -5.55 7.71 -11.65
N MET A 274 -5.41 8.30 -10.46
CA MET A 274 -4.29 9.19 -10.15
C MET A 274 -2.93 8.48 -10.20
N HIS A 275 -2.84 7.24 -9.72
CA HIS A 275 -1.66 6.39 -9.92
C HIS A 275 -1.36 6.21 -11.41
N ARG A 276 -2.37 5.89 -12.22
CA ARG A 276 -2.22 5.68 -13.66
C ARG A 276 -1.77 6.94 -14.39
N LEU A 277 -2.41 8.07 -14.14
CA LEU A 277 -2.05 9.37 -14.72
C LEU A 277 -0.66 9.85 -14.29
N THR A 278 -0.20 9.47 -13.10
CA THR A 278 1.13 9.87 -12.63
C THR A 278 2.24 9.04 -13.25
N ARG A 279 2.01 7.74 -13.49
CA ARG A 279 3.01 6.87 -14.15
C ARG A 279 3.10 7.07 -15.65
N ASN A 280 1.99 7.42 -16.32
CA ASN A 280 1.90 7.45 -17.76
C ASN A 280 1.63 8.87 -18.24
N GLU A 281 2.48 9.43 -19.10
CA GLU A 281 2.19 10.70 -19.78
C GLU A 281 0.92 10.58 -20.61
N ASN A 282 0.85 9.50 -21.39
CA ASN A 282 -0.26 9.11 -22.24
C ASN A 282 -0.59 7.64 -21.99
N ASP A 283 -1.87 7.35 -21.79
CA ASP A 283 -2.41 5.99 -21.77
C ASP A 283 -3.57 5.96 -22.78
N ALA A 284 -3.46 5.10 -23.80
CA ALA A 284 -4.42 5.05 -24.90
C ALA A 284 -5.84 4.67 -24.45
N ALA A 285 -5.98 4.00 -23.29
CA ALA A 285 -7.28 3.67 -22.73
C ALA A 285 -7.95 4.87 -22.04
N ILE A 286 -7.17 5.86 -21.60
CA ILE A 286 -7.67 7.03 -20.87
C ILE A 286 -8.04 8.14 -21.85
N LYS A 287 -9.30 8.59 -21.80
CA LYS A 287 -9.76 9.80 -22.46
C LYS A 287 -9.29 11.03 -21.66
N LEU A 288 -8.06 11.46 -21.91
CA LEU A 288 -7.54 12.70 -21.36
C LEU A 288 -8.40 13.89 -21.78
N LYS A 289 -8.59 14.83 -20.85
CA LYS A 289 -9.39 16.05 -21.07
C LYS A 289 -8.58 17.15 -21.76
N ASP A 290 -7.27 17.11 -21.56
CA ASP A 290 -6.22 17.99 -22.07
C ASP A 290 -4.87 17.29 -21.86
N ALA A 291 -3.74 18.02 -21.93
CA ALA A 291 -2.45 17.46 -21.55
C ALA A 291 -2.45 17.02 -20.07
N ASN A 292 -2.07 15.76 -19.82
CA ASN A 292 -2.11 15.13 -18.50
C ASN A 292 -1.37 15.97 -17.42
N LYS A 293 -2.13 16.48 -16.46
CA LYS A 293 -1.62 17.37 -15.38
C LYS A 293 -1.04 16.63 -14.18
N CYS A 294 -1.12 15.30 -14.14
CA CYS A 294 -0.44 14.50 -13.12
C CYS A 294 1.01 14.16 -13.49
N TYR A 295 1.36 14.27 -14.77
CA TYR A 295 2.66 13.84 -15.30
C TYR A 295 3.59 15.01 -15.60
N GLY A 296 4.88 14.86 -15.30
CA GLY A 296 5.94 15.76 -15.78
C GLY A 296 5.86 17.23 -15.33
N GLN A 297 5.08 17.54 -14.29
CA GLN A 297 4.88 18.92 -13.85
C GLN A 297 6.07 19.45 -13.07
N ASN A 298 6.54 20.65 -13.41
CA ASN A 298 7.61 21.34 -12.68
C ASN A 298 7.06 22.10 -11.45
N LEU A 299 6.54 21.34 -10.49
CA LEU A 299 6.02 21.82 -9.20
C LEU A 299 6.64 20.97 -8.08
N ASN A 300 6.63 21.42 -6.82
CA ASN A 300 7.00 20.56 -5.69
C ASN A 300 5.99 19.41 -5.50
N VAL A 301 6.36 18.37 -4.73
CA VAL A 301 5.54 17.17 -4.54
C VAL A 301 4.12 17.46 -4.03
N ASN A 302 3.97 18.44 -3.14
CA ASN A 302 2.69 18.77 -2.50
C ASN A 302 1.76 19.48 -3.50
N ASP A 303 2.30 20.42 -4.26
CA ASP A 303 1.57 21.13 -5.33
C ASP A 303 1.21 20.18 -6.49
N ARG A 304 2.09 19.24 -6.85
CA ARG A 304 1.77 18.20 -7.84
C ARG A 304 0.61 17.33 -7.39
N PHE A 305 0.57 16.96 -6.11
CA PHE A 305 -0.53 16.18 -5.56
C PHE A 305 -1.85 16.96 -5.60
N MET A 306 -1.85 18.25 -5.21
CA MET A 306 -3.04 19.11 -5.32
C MET A 306 -3.51 19.27 -6.77
N LEU A 307 -2.58 19.52 -7.69
CA LEU A 307 -2.86 19.67 -9.12
C LEU A 307 -3.44 18.37 -9.70
N CYS A 308 -2.79 17.24 -9.45
CA CYS A 308 -3.25 15.94 -9.94
C CYS A 308 -4.62 15.55 -9.36
N THR A 309 -4.86 15.81 -8.06
CA THR A 309 -6.18 15.57 -7.44
C THR A 309 -7.26 16.40 -8.11
N SER A 310 -7.02 17.70 -8.29
CA SER A 310 -7.99 18.61 -8.92
C SER A 310 -8.26 18.21 -10.38
N TYR A 311 -7.19 17.87 -11.11
CA TYR A 311 -7.27 17.39 -12.48
C TYR A 311 -8.06 16.09 -12.60
N ALA A 312 -7.68 15.05 -11.86
CA ALA A 312 -8.34 13.74 -11.94
C ALA A 312 -9.82 13.81 -11.53
N ALA A 313 -10.12 14.60 -10.48
CA ALA A 313 -11.49 14.80 -10.00
C ALA A 313 -12.32 15.76 -10.88
N GLN A 314 -11.69 16.51 -11.78
CA GLN A 314 -12.31 17.59 -12.57
C GLN A 314 -13.05 18.61 -11.68
N LYS A 315 -12.43 18.94 -10.54
CA LYS A 315 -12.90 19.95 -9.58
C LYS A 315 -11.72 20.72 -9.01
N ASP A 316 -11.95 21.98 -8.67
CA ASP A 316 -10.94 22.79 -7.97
C ASP A 316 -10.92 22.43 -6.48
N PHE A 317 -9.95 21.61 -6.07
CA PHE A 317 -9.72 21.21 -4.68
C PHE A 317 -8.84 22.20 -3.89
N THR A 318 -8.52 23.38 -4.43
CA THR A 318 -7.59 24.33 -3.80
C THR A 318 -7.95 24.63 -2.34
N ASP A 319 -9.22 24.90 -2.03
CA ASP A 319 -9.62 25.27 -0.67
C ASP A 319 -9.43 24.10 0.32
N PHE A 320 -9.71 22.87 -0.12
CA PHE A 320 -9.46 21.66 0.66
C PHE A 320 -7.96 21.51 0.99
N PHE A 321 -7.11 21.71 -0.02
CA PHE A 321 -5.65 21.61 0.14
C PHE A 321 -5.06 22.77 0.95
N VAL A 322 -5.64 23.97 0.89
CA VAL A 322 -5.22 25.11 1.73
C VAL A 322 -5.57 24.87 3.20
N ASN A 323 -6.74 24.27 3.49
CA ASN A 323 -7.11 23.94 4.86
C ASN A 323 -6.19 22.87 5.47
N TRP A 324 -5.96 21.77 4.75
CA TRP A 324 -5.05 20.72 5.22
C TRP A 324 -3.57 21.13 5.18
N ASN A 325 -3.19 21.93 4.19
CA ASN A 325 -1.84 22.37 3.88
C ASN A 325 -0.79 21.24 3.89
N PRO A 326 -0.99 20.17 3.08
CA PRO A 326 -0.14 19.00 3.14
C PRO A 326 1.30 19.31 2.72
N GLY A 327 2.26 18.67 3.40
CA GLY A 327 3.68 18.93 3.25
C GLY A 327 4.23 20.05 4.14
N SER A 328 3.37 20.74 4.89
CA SER A 328 3.82 21.70 5.91
C SER A 328 4.49 21.01 7.09
N GLN A 329 5.42 21.70 7.75
CA GLN A 329 6.12 21.24 8.95
C GLN A 329 6.01 22.30 10.04
N ALA A 330 5.65 21.89 11.25
CA ALA A 330 5.70 22.72 12.45
C ALA A 330 7.10 22.66 13.06
N ASN A 331 7.75 23.81 13.19
CA ASN A 331 9.04 23.95 13.87
C ASN A 331 8.87 24.76 15.15
N LEU A 332 9.25 24.18 16.29
CA LEU A 332 9.35 24.92 17.55
C LEU A 332 10.76 25.47 17.69
N VAL A 333 10.89 26.79 17.62
CA VAL A 333 12.19 27.47 17.73
C VAL A 333 12.39 27.94 19.18
N PRO A 334 13.60 27.83 19.76
CA PRO A 334 13.86 28.33 21.11
C PRO A 334 13.50 29.81 21.26
N GLY A 335 12.64 30.13 22.23
CA GLY A 335 12.19 31.49 22.53
C GLY A 335 10.83 31.85 21.93
N GLU A 336 10.30 31.06 21.01
CA GLU A 336 8.94 31.23 20.48
C GLU A 336 7.94 30.46 21.34
N THR A 337 6.75 31.04 21.55
CA THR A 337 5.64 30.37 22.25
C THR A 337 4.75 29.57 21.30
N GLU A 338 4.82 29.86 20.00
CA GLU A 338 4.00 29.23 18.96
C GLU A 338 4.89 28.58 17.88
N PRO A 339 4.43 27.48 17.25
CA PRO A 339 5.17 26.84 16.18
C PRO A 339 5.22 27.71 14.91
N ILE A 340 6.35 27.68 14.22
CA ILE A 340 6.51 28.29 12.89
C ILE A 340 6.28 27.21 11.84
N TYR A 341 5.32 27.45 10.95
CA TYR A 341 5.00 26.55 9.86
C TYR A 341 5.77 26.90 8.59
N VAL A 342 6.38 25.90 7.96
CA VAL A 342 7.13 26.02 6.70
C VAL A 342 6.71 24.94 5.71
N GLY A 343 6.89 25.19 4.42
CA GLY A 343 6.49 24.26 3.36
C GLY A 343 4.99 24.28 3.10
N GLY A 344 4.47 23.18 2.56
CA GLY A 344 3.06 23.05 2.20
C GLY A 344 2.72 23.50 0.77
N ILE A 345 1.48 23.96 0.59
CA ILE A 345 0.93 24.38 -0.71
C ILE A 345 1.36 25.80 -1.06
N THR A 346 1.84 26.00 -2.29
CA THR A 346 2.38 27.30 -2.73
C THR A 346 1.44 28.09 -3.64
N GLU A 347 1.70 29.38 -3.83
CA GLU A 347 1.00 30.19 -4.84
C GLU A 347 1.17 29.66 -6.26
N THR A 348 2.33 29.06 -6.58
CA THR A 348 2.56 28.45 -7.88
C THR A 348 1.65 27.25 -8.10
N GLY A 349 1.50 26.38 -7.09
CA GLY A 349 0.55 25.26 -7.13
C GLY A 349 -0.90 25.73 -7.27
N LYS A 350 -1.31 26.73 -6.48
CA LYS A 350 -2.67 27.30 -6.55
C LYS A 350 -2.95 27.93 -7.91
N SER A 351 -1.97 28.63 -8.48
CA SER A 351 -2.07 29.20 -9.82
C SER A 351 -2.19 28.12 -10.90
N ALA A 352 -1.49 27.00 -10.76
CA ALA A 352 -1.61 25.87 -11.68
C ALA A 352 -3.00 25.22 -11.66
N VAL A 353 -3.61 25.04 -10.48
CA VAL A 353 -5.00 24.55 -10.39
C VAL A 353 -5.98 25.56 -10.97
N LYS A 354 -5.84 26.85 -10.63
CA LYS A 354 -6.69 27.92 -11.16
C LYS A 354 -6.67 27.97 -12.69
N ALA A 355 -5.52 27.70 -13.31
CA ALA A 355 -5.38 27.65 -14.77
C ALA A 355 -6.21 26.55 -15.44
N LEU A 356 -6.65 25.52 -14.69
CA LEU A 356 -7.54 24.48 -15.21
C LEU A 356 -9.00 24.96 -15.39
N GLY A 357 -9.38 26.08 -14.77
CA GLY A 357 -10.74 26.63 -14.91
C GLY A 357 -11.85 25.72 -14.38
N LEU A 358 -11.54 24.85 -13.41
CA LEU A 358 -12.47 23.84 -12.90
C LEU A 358 -13.49 24.43 -11.92
N PRO A 359 -14.73 23.90 -11.90
CA PRO A 359 -15.71 24.29 -10.89
C PRO A 359 -15.32 23.76 -9.51
N LYS A 360 -15.75 24.47 -8.46
CA LYS A 360 -15.61 23.99 -7.08
C LYS A 360 -16.44 22.70 -6.85
N PRO A 361 -16.02 21.83 -5.91
CA PRO A 361 -16.84 20.72 -5.45
C PRO A 361 -18.21 21.18 -4.95
N THR A 362 -19.28 20.48 -5.33
CA THR A 362 -20.64 20.76 -4.81
C THR A 362 -20.89 20.16 -3.43
N LEU A 363 -20.13 19.12 -3.08
CA LEU A 363 -19.94 18.65 -1.72
C LEU A 363 -18.55 19.07 -1.31
N ASP A 364 -18.45 19.87 -0.26
CA ASP A 364 -17.17 20.26 0.33
C ASP A 364 -16.49 19.03 0.96
N PRO A 365 -15.30 18.61 0.49
CA PRO A 365 -14.62 17.47 1.09
C PRO A 365 -14.19 17.72 2.54
N ILE A 366 -14.00 18.98 2.98
CA ILE A 366 -13.66 19.31 4.38
C ILE A 366 -14.82 18.97 5.32
N SER A 367 -16.07 19.08 4.85
CA SER A 367 -17.26 18.80 5.67
C SER A 367 -17.54 17.31 5.87
N ILE A 368 -16.68 16.41 5.37
CA ILE A 368 -16.86 14.96 5.50
C ILE A 368 -16.33 14.50 6.87
N GLU A 369 -17.24 14.10 7.74
CA GLU A 369 -16.99 13.67 9.13
C GLU A 369 -17.43 12.23 9.43
N SER A 370 -17.92 11.51 8.42
CA SER A 370 -18.31 10.11 8.51
C SER A 370 -17.99 9.37 7.22
N LEU A 371 -17.90 8.04 7.32
CA LEU A 371 -17.85 7.13 6.17
C LEU A 371 -19.08 7.28 5.29
#